data_AF-A0AAE3SD19-F1
#
_entry.id   AF-A0AAE3SD19-F1
#
_cell.length_a   1.000
_cell.length_b   1.000
_cell.length_c   1.000
_cell.angle_alpha   90.00
_cell.angle_beta   90.00
_cell.angle_gamma   90.00
#
_symmetry.space_group_name_H-M   'P 1'
#
loop_
_entity.id
_entity.type
_entity.pdbx_description
1 polymer ?
#
loop_
_entity_poly.entity_id
_entity_poly.type
_entity_poly.pdbx_seq_one_letter_code
_entity_poly.pdbx_strand_id
1 'polypeptide(L)'
;ATIARTVTVQVSPNQVAALAQAQATGNLSLSLVGRTDDTVSGAIEVDQASLLGIVQQAPAPEVQAEEECTIRTRRGAEVIDIPIPCTN
;
A
#
# COMPACT_ATOMS: atom_id res chain seq x y z
N ALA A 1 6.49 -45.31 -1.61
CA ALA A 1 7.06 -44.03 -1.15
C ALA A 1 6.33 -43.63 0.14
N THR A 2 7.06 -43.34 1.22
CA THR A 2 6.48 -42.97 2.50
C THR A 2 6.22 -41.46 2.48
N ILE A 3 4.96 -41.04 2.36
CA ILE A 3 4.59 -39.62 2.41
C ILE A 3 4.66 -39.18 3.87
N ALA A 4 5.54 -38.22 4.17
CA ALA A 4 5.56 -37.58 5.48
C ALA A 4 4.22 -36.87 5.72
N ARG A 5 3.48 -37.30 6.75
CA ARG A 5 2.17 -36.72 7.10
C ARG A 5 2.30 -35.47 7.98
N THR A 6 3.48 -35.24 8.54
CA THR A 6 3.78 -34.14 9.45
C THR A 6 5.06 -33.46 8.99
N VAL A 7 5.01 -32.13 8.87
CA VAL A 7 6.15 -31.29 8.52
C VAL A 7 6.50 -30.44 9.74
N THR A 8 7.78 -30.44 10.13
CA THR A 8 8.30 -29.60 11.22
C THR A 8 9.19 -28.53 10.62
N VAL A 9 8.93 -27.26 10.95
CA VAL A 9 9.67 -26.10 10.43
C VAL A 9 10.29 -25.33 11.58
N GLN A 10 11.48 -24.78 11.34
CA GLN A 10 12.13 -23.82 12.25
C GLN A 10 11.87 -22.41 11.74
N VAL A 11 11.12 -21.62 12.50
CA VAL A 11 10.70 -20.26 12.14
C VAL A 11 10.69 -19.36 13.38
N SER A 12 10.71 -18.04 13.17
CA SER A 12 10.61 -17.04 14.25
C SER A 12 9.18 -16.90 14.81
N PRO A 13 8.99 -16.32 16.02
CA PRO A 13 7.66 -16.14 16.61
C PRO A 13 6.67 -15.35 15.74
N ASN A 14 7.13 -14.30 15.05
CA ASN A 14 6.29 -13.52 14.14
C ASN A 14 5.80 -14.36 12.95
N GLN A 15 6.66 -15.23 12.42
CA GLN A 15 6.31 -16.15 11.35
C GLN A 15 5.33 -17.23 11.83
N VAL A 16 5.46 -17.72 13.07
CA VAL A 16 4.46 -18.64 13.66
C VAL A 16 3.07 -18.01 13.64
N ALA A 17 2.95 -16.74 14.04
CA ALA A 17 1.67 -16.03 14.03
C ALA A 17 1.09 -15.91 12.62
N ALA A 18 1.92 -15.58 11.62
CA ALA A 18 1.50 -15.51 10.22
C ALA A 18 1.03 -16.87 9.68
N LEU A 19 1.77 -17.95 9.95
CA LEU A 19 1.38 -19.31 9.54
C LEU A 19 0.09 -19.77 10.23
N ALA A 20 -0.09 -19.47 11.52
CA ALA A 20 -1.29 -19.81 12.27
C ALA A 20 -2.52 -19.05 11.73
N GLN A 21 -2.36 -17.76 11.44
CA GLN A 21 -3.41 -16.96 10.83
C GLN A 21 -3.79 -17.51 9.44
N ALA A 22 -2.81 -17.79 8.59
CA ALA A 22 -3.04 -18.36 7.26
C ALA A 22 -3.79 -19.69 7.32
N GLN A 23 -3.44 -20.57 8.28
CA GLN A 23 -4.17 -21.83 8.53
C GLN A 23 -5.60 -21.62 9.04
N ALA A 24 -5.85 -20.60 9.87
CA ALA A 24 -7.19 -20.32 10.38
C ALA A 24 -8.12 -19.73 9.30
N THR A 25 -7.56 -18.98 8.34
CA THR A 25 -8.32 -18.31 7.28
C THR A 25 -8.57 -19.17 6.03
N GLY A 26 -7.94 -20.34 5.89
CA GLY A 26 -8.08 -21.18 4.70
C GLY A 26 -7.20 -22.43 4.68
N ASN A 27 -7.01 -23.01 3.50
CA ASN A 27 -6.18 -24.21 3.32
C ASN A 27 -4.75 -23.84 2.97
N LEU A 28 -3.80 -24.17 3.85
CA LEU A 28 -2.38 -24.04 3.61
C LEU A 28 -1.86 -25.30 2.88
N SER A 29 -1.33 -25.15 1.67
CA SER A 29 -0.69 -26.25 0.93
C SER A 29 0.82 -26.03 0.86
N LEU A 30 1.61 -27.01 1.34
CA LEU A 30 3.06 -26.97 1.33
C LEU A 30 3.59 -28.02 0.35
N SER A 31 4.39 -27.59 -0.63
CA SER A 31 5.10 -28.48 -1.54
C SER A 31 6.55 -28.59 -1.11
N LEU A 32 7.05 -29.83 -0.94
CA LEU A 32 8.43 -30.09 -0.61
C LEU A 32 9.31 -29.87 -1.86
N VAL A 33 10.17 -28.85 -1.82
CA VAL A 33 11.27 -28.69 -2.78
C VAL A 33 12.43 -29.63 -2.40
N GLY A 34 13.10 -30.21 -3.40
CA GLY A 34 14.08 -31.28 -3.20
C GLY A 34 15.32 -30.82 -2.43
N ARG A 35 15.91 -31.73 -1.63
CA ARG A 35 17.06 -31.50 -0.73
C ARG A 35 18.35 -31.00 -1.41
N THR A 36 18.41 -30.94 -2.74
CA THR A 36 19.58 -30.52 -3.54
C THR A 36 19.36 -29.20 -4.29
N ASP A 37 18.22 -28.54 -4.10
CA ASP A 37 18.03 -27.19 -4.62
C ASP A 37 18.56 -26.18 -3.59
N ASP A 38 19.76 -25.65 -3.83
CA ASP A 38 20.28 -24.42 -3.20
C ASP A 38 19.55 -23.17 -3.71
N THR A 39 18.39 -23.33 -4.35
CA THR A 39 17.51 -22.21 -4.62
C THR A 39 16.86 -21.82 -3.30
N VAL A 40 17.33 -20.74 -2.70
CA VAL A 40 16.57 -19.99 -1.71
C VAL A 40 15.31 -19.52 -2.42
N SER A 41 14.26 -20.36 -2.39
CA SER A 41 12.93 -19.95 -2.81
C SER A 41 12.44 -19.04 -1.70
N GLY A 42 12.77 -17.75 -1.83
CA GLY A 42 12.25 -16.71 -0.95
C GLY A 42 10.73 -16.84 -0.89
N ALA A 43 10.13 -16.55 0.25
CA ALA A 43 8.68 -16.52 0.34
C ALA A 43 8.13 -15.54 -0.71
N ILE A 44 7.54 -16.08 -1.77
CA ILE A 44 6.88 -15.26 -2.79
C ILE A 44 5.49 -14.95 -2.22
N GLU A 45 5.41 -13.91 -1.40
CA GLU A 45 4.13 -13.34 -1.01
C GLU A 45 3.54 -12.63 -2.23
N VAL A 46 2.49 -13.23 -2.79
CA VAL A 46 1.77 -12.66 -3.91
C VAL A 46 0.52 -11.95 -3.38
N ASP A 47 0.50 -10.63 -3.48
CA ASP A 47 -0.66 -9.79 -3.17
C ASP A 47 -1.71 -9.90 -4.28
N GLN A 48 -3.00 -9.85 -3.92
CA GLN A 48 -4.13 -9.80 -4.86
C GLN A 48 -3.98 -8.67 -5.88
N ALA A 49 -3.47 -7.49 -5.50
CA ALA A 49 -3.26 -6.41 -6.45
C ALA A 49 -2.24 -6.79 -7.54
N SER A 50 -1.17 -7.50 -7.15
CA SER A 50 -0.17 -8.01 -8.09
C SER A 50 -0.70 -9.13 -9.00
N LEU A 51 -1.58 -10.00 -8.50
CA LEU A 51 -2.22 -11.06 -9.30
C LEU A 51 -3.17 -10.51 -10.35
N LEU A 52 -3.91 -9.46 -10.01
CA LEU A 52 -4.97 -8.90 -10.84
C LEU A 52 -4.49 -7.71 -11.69
N GLY A 53 -3.19 -7.35 -11.61
CA GLY A 53 -2.63 -6.22 -12.34
C GLY A 53 -3.18 -4.86 -11.89
N ILE A 54 -3.62 -4.76 -10.64
CA ILE A 54 -4.21 -3.53 -10.08
C ILE A 54 -3.07 -2.57 -9.77
N VAL A 55 -2.94 -1.53 -10.58
CA VAL A 55 -1.99 -0.44 -10.36
C VAL A 55 -2.68 0.63 -9.51
N GLN A 56 -2.11 0.92 -8.34
CA GLN A 56 -2.56 2.05 -7.53
C GLN A 56 -2.28 3.34 -8.31
N GLN A 57 -3.34 4.06 -8.67
CA GLN A 57 -3.18 5.39 -9.26
C GLN A 57 -2.66 6.34 -8.20
N ALA A 58 -1.60 7.08 -8.53
CA ALA A 58 -1.13 8.16 -7.68
C ALA A 58 -2.28 9.15 -7.43
N PRO A 59 -2.39 9.71 -6.21
CA PRO A 59 -3.38 10.74 -5.93
C PRO A 59 -3.25 11.87 -6.96
N ALA A 60 -4.40 12.38 -7.42
CA ALA A 60 -4.43 13.52 -8.32
C ALA A 60 -3.63 14.67 -7.71
N PRO A 61 -2.86 15.43 -8.50
CA PRO A 61 -2.14 16.58 -7.99
C PRO A 61 -3.12 17.53 -7.31
N GLU A 62 -2.81 17.92 -6.07
CA GLU A 62 -3.55 18.95 -5.37
C GLU A 62 -3.48 20.23 -6.22
N VAL A 63 -4.64 20.68 -6.68
CA VAL A 63 -4.75 21.94 -7.41
C VAL A 63 -4.43 23.03 -6.40
N GLN A 64 -3.24 23.62 -6.52
CA GLN A 64 -2.88 24.82 -5.78
C GLN A 64 -3.89 25.89 -6.18
N ALA A 65 -4.74 26.30 -5.24
CA ALA A 65 -5.66 27.41 -5.46
C ALA A 65 -4.83 28.65 -5.78
N GLU A 66 -5.16 29.35 -6.86
CA GLU A 66 -4.52 30.62 -7.21
C GLU A 66 -4.73 31.60 -6.04
N GLU A 67 -3.66 32.23 -5.58
CA GLU A 67 -3.73 33.22 -4.51
C GLU A 67 -4.47 34.47 -5.04
N GLU A 68 -5.71 34.67 -4.61
CA GLU A 68 -6.49 35.87 -4.95
C GLU A 68 -6.18 36.99 -3.93
N CYS A 69 -5.33 37.94 -4.30
CA CYS A 69 -5.11 39.14 -3.50
C CYS A 69 -6.18 40.19 -3.82
N THR A 70 -6.95 40.62 -2.83
CA THR A 70 -7.96 41.69 -2.97
C THR A 70 -7.62 42.91 -2.12
N ILE A 71 -7.79 44.12 -2.67
CA ILE A 71 -7.80 45.35 -1.87
C ILE A 71 -9.22 45.77 -1.54
N ARG A 72 -9.46 46.10 -0.27
CA ARG A 72 -10.74 46.60 0.21
C ARG A 72 -10.76 48.12 0.17
N THR A 73 -11.54 48.70 -0.73
CA THR A 73 -11.71 50.17 -0.80
C THR A 73 -13.12 50.57 -0.38
N ARG A 74 -13.24 51.60 0.46
CA ARG A 74 -14.53 52.10 0.95
C ARG A 74 -14.86 53.45 0.30
N ARG A 75 -15.94 53.52 -0.48
CA ARG A 75 -16.49 54.77 -1.04
C ARG A 75 -17.79 55.09 -0.31
N GLY A 76 -17.67 55.81 0.82
CA GLY A 76 -18.82 56.17 1.65
C GLY A 76 -19.46 54.95 2.33
N ALA A 77 -20.67 54.60 1.93
CA ALA A 77 -21.41 53.44 2.46
C ALA A 77 -21.05 52.11 1.78
N GLU A 78 -20.39 52.14 0.63
CA GLU A 78 -20.08 50.95 -0.16
C GLU A 78 -18.64 50.47 0.05
N VAL A 79 -18.47 49.16 0.21
CA VAL A 79 -17.19 48.47 0.32
C VAL A 79 -17.03 47.61 -0.93
N ILE A 80 -15.96 47.86 -1.69
CA ILE A 80 -15.67 47.16 -2.94
C ILE A 80 -14.32 46.46 -2.80
N ASP A 81 -14.30 45.15 -3.04
CA ASP A 81 -13.09 44.32 -3.10
C ASP A 81 -12.60 44.27 -4.57
N ILE A 82 -11.38 44.74 -4.82
CA ILE A 82 -10.78 44.83 -6.17
C ILE A 82 -9.60 43.85 -6.25
N PRO A 83 -9.53 42.96 -7.27
CA PRO A 83 -8.42 42.03 -7.44
C PRO A 83 -7.14 42.78 -7.84
N ILE A 84 -6.03 42.46 -7.17
CA ILE A 84 -4.70 42.98 -7.44
C ILE A 84 -3.70 41.82 -7.65
N PRO A 85 -2.62 42.04 -8.43
CA PRO A 85 -1.57 41.04 -8.56
C PRO A 85 -0.86 40.85 -7.21
N CYS A 86 -0.80 39.60 -6.74
CA CYS A 86 0.02 39.25 -5.59
C CYS A 86 1.51 39.48 -5.95
N THR A 87 2.12 40.47 -5.31
CA THR A 87 3.57 40.74 -5.42
C THR A 87 4.14 40.46 -4.03
N ASN A 88 5.15 39.58 -3.92
CA ASN A 88 5.77 39.20 -2.64
C ASN A 88 6.20 40.40 -1.79
#